data_AF-K9YXH7-F1
#
_entry.id   AF-K9YXH7-F1
#
_cell.length_a   1.000
_cell.length_b   1.000
_cell.length_c   1.000
_cell.angle_alpha   90.00
_cell.angle_beta   90.00
_cell.angle_gamma   90.00
#
_symmetry.space_group_name_H-M   'P 1'
#
loop_
_entity.id
_entity.type
_entity.pdbx_description
1 polymer ?
#
loop_
_entity_poly.entity_id
_entity_poly.type
_entity_poly.pdbx_seq_one_letter_code
_entity_poly.pdbx_strand_id
1 'polypeptide(L)'
;MNQLPVSQTIRGVSHSQKGLTLLEVTVTIVMLSVILMAMAPPLLISAATRVKLRRASQARLLAQEEVNRVQGIMMRSRDQSLPANANIPPISNASNLAETAVPTTIVDTYPSSVTEAQAVDVDQDGANDFFVQVFREQGALFAAGPAPCEPAVFRMGVRVYSILAEDNLNSNSDSLEKEQISLQFTNGLQGQTTNPMGAFQAEVSRNDREFSLEAYEDYLAGSGVPAACTSQ
;
A
#
# COMPACT_ATOMS: atom_id res chain seq x y z
N MET A 1 -56.91 73.91 11.52
CA MET A 1 -56.29 73.77 12.85
C MET A 1 -55.13 72.80 12.75
N ASN A 2 -53.95 73.30 13.07
CA ASN A 2 -52.71 72.65 13.50
C ASN A 2 -51.97 71.68 12.57
N GLN A 3 -50.93 72.26 11.95
CA GLN A 3 -49.68 71.59 11.62
C GLN A 3 -48.97 71.09 12.88
N LEU A 4 -48.29 69.94 12.78
CA LEU A 4 -47.11 69.60 13.58
C LEU A 4 -46.11 68.84 12.67
N PRO A 5 -44.91 69.38 12.40
CA PRO A 5 -43.81 68.60 11.87
C PRO A 5 -42.98 68.00 13.01
N VAL A 6 -42.85 66.67 13.03
CA VAL A 6 -41.91 65.95 13.90
C VAL A 6 -40.52 66.05 13.28
N SER A 7 -39.68 66.92 13.85
CA SER A 7 -38.28 67.05 13.48
C SER A 7 -37.47 65.97 14.20
N GLN A 8 -37.07 64.91 13.49
CA GLN A 8 -36.13 63.92 13.99
C GLN A 8 -34.70 64.42 13.75
N THR A 9 -34.10 64.95 14.82
CA THR A 9 -32.68 65.30 14.86
C THR A 9 -31.83 64.02 14.86
N ILE A 10 -31.32 63.63 13.70
CA ILE A 10 -30.26 62.62 13.59
C ILE A 10 -29.02 63.19 14.26
N ARG A 11 -28.73 62.74 15.49
CA ARG A 11 -27.45 63.01 16.16
C ARG A 11 -26.34 62.31 15.37
N GLY A 12 -25.52 63.08 14.67
CA GLY A 12 -24.26 62.62 14.12
C GLY A 12 -23.37 62.13 15.26
N VAL A 13 -23.03 60.85 15.24
CA VAL A 13 -21.94 60.30 16.05
C VAL A 13 -20.66 60.94 15.53
N SER A 14 -19.98 61.71 16.37
CA SER A 14 -18.67 62.26 16.04
C SER A 14 -17.68 61.10 15.90
N HIS A 15 -17.38 60.73 14.65
CA HIS A 15 -16.24 59.87 14.37
C HIS A 15 -14.98 60.65 14.72
N SER A 16 -14.44 60.36 15.91
CA SER A 16 -13.07 60.68 16.26
C SER A 16 -12.16 59.95 15.28
N GLN A 17 -11.81 60.63 14.20
CA GLN A 17 -10.76 60.23 13.27
C GLN A 17 -9.42 60.39 14.01
N LYS A 18 -9.15 59.49 14.96
CA LYS A 18 -7.77 59.19 15.35
C LYS A 18 -7.13 58.58 14.11
N GLY A 19 -6.30 59.37 13.42
CA GLY A 19 -5.59 58.93 12.23
C GLY A 19 -4.85 57.64 12.52
N LEU A 20 -5.08 56.64 11.66
CA LEU A 20 -4.25 55.43 11.60
C LEU A 20 -2.80 55.87 11.58
N THR A 21 -2.09 55.65 12.69
CA THR A 21 -0.68 56.00 12.74
C THR A 21 0.08 54.97 11.90
N LEU A 22 1.07 55.42 11.12
CA LEU A 22 1.88 54.54 10.25
C LEU A 22 2.51 53.38 11.06
N LEU A 23 2.76 53.62 12.35
CA LEU A 23 3.26 52.62 13.29
C LEU A 23 2.23 51.52 13.59
N GLU A 24 0.95 51.85 13.76
CA GLU A 24 -0.13 50.88 13.99
C GLU A 24 -0.31 49.93 12.80
N VAL A 25 -0.25 50.46 11.58
CA VAL A 25 -0.29 49.65 10.35
C VAL A 25 0.93 48.73 10.25
N THR A 26 2.12 49.23 10.58
CA THR A 26 3.36 48.42 10.56
C THR A 26 3.31 47.27 11.55
N VAL A 27 2.88 47.55 12.80
CA VAL A 27 2.72 46.51 13.83
C VAL A 27 1.67 45.47 13.41
N THR A 28 0.59 45.90 12.78
CA THR A 28 -0.46 44.99 12.28
C THR A 28 0.08 44.04 11.22
N ILE A 29 0.88 44.54 10.25
CA ILE A 29 1.49 43.70 9.22
C ILE A 29 2.47 42.69 9.84
N VAL A 30 3.28 43.13 10.80
CA VAL A 30 4.23 42.24 11.51
C VAL A 30 3.47 41.14 12.27
N MET A 31 2.43 41.49 13.04
CA MET A 31 1.62 40.52 13.78
C MET A 31 0.93 39.53 12.84
N LEU A 32 0.38 40.00 11.72
CA LEU A 32 -0.23 39.15 10.71
C LEU A 32 0.79 38.17 10.11
N SER A 33 2.01 38.63 9.81
CA SER A 33 3.07 37.77 9.27
C SER A 33 3.49 36.65 10.24
N VAL A 34 3.58 36.96 11.53
CA VAL A 34 3.91 35.98 12.58
C VAL A 34 2.80 34.95 12.72
N ILE A 35 1.53 35.38 12.69
CA ILE A 35 0.38 34.47 12.75
C ILE A 35 0.36 33.54 11.53
N LEU A 36 0.59 34.07 10.32
CA LEU A 36 0.63 33.26 9.10
C LEU A 36 1.80 32.25 9.13
N MET A 37 2.98 32.66 9.59
CA MET A 37 4.11 31.74 9.77
C MET A 37 3.81 30.64 10.80
N ALA A 38 3.08 30.95 11.87
CA ALA A 38 2.69 29.96 12.87
C ALA A 38 1.64 28.96 12.35
N MET A 39 0.78 29.38 11.40
CA MET A 39 -0.27 28.52 10.81
C MET A 39 0.21 27.66 9.64
N ALA A 40 1.30 28.02 8.97
CA ALA A 40 1.78 27.26 7.80
C ALA A 40 2.22 25.82 8.11
N PRO A 41 3.00 25.53 9.17
CA PRO A 41 3.43 24.17 9.49
C PRO A 41 2.28 23.16 9.69
N PRO A 42 1.23 23.41 10.50
CA PRO A 42 0.17 22.42 10.70
C PRO A 42 -0.64 22.15 9.42
N LEU A 43 -0.78 23.13 8.53
CA LEU A 43 -1.45 22.93 7.24
C LEU A 43 -0.65 22.00 6.32
N LEU A 44 0.66 22.21 6.22
CA LEU A 44 1.54 21.35 5.43
C LEU A 44 1.55 19.91 5.95
N ILE A 45 1.62 19.75 7.28
CA ILE A 45 1.57 18.45 7.94
C ILE A 45 0.25 17.72 7.63
N SER A 46 -0.88 18.42 7.73
CA SER A 46 -2.20 17.87 7.44
C SER A 46 -2.33 17.41 5.98
N ALA A 47 -1.86 18.23 5.04
CA ALA A 47 -1.86 17.88 3.61
C ALA A 47 -0.96 16.67 3.32
N ALA A 48 0.26 16.63 3.86
CA ALA A 48 1.19 15.52 3.68
C ALA A 48 0.61 14.20 4.22
N THR A 49 -0.02 14.23 5.40
CA THR A 49 -0.62 13.05 6.02
C THR A 49 -1.76 12.48 5.15
N ARG A 50 -2.60 13.35 4.56
CA ARG A 50 -3.67 12.92 3.65
C ARG A 50 -3.14 12.21 2.41
N VAL A 51 -2.08 12.74 1.79
CA VAL A 51 -1.46 12.11 0.61
C VAL A 51 -0.86 10.76 0.98
N LYS A 52 -0.13 10.68 2.10
CA LYS A 52 0.42 9.42 2.60
C LYS A 52 -0.66 8.37 2.86
N LEU A 53 -1.75 8.75 3.52
CA LEU A 53 -2.88 7.86 3.78
C LEU A 53 -3.55 7.38 2.50
N ARG A 54 -3.75 8.26 1.51
CA ARG A 54 -4.34 7.88 0.22
C ARG A 54 -3.47 6.84 -0.50
N ARG A 55 -2.16 7.07 -0.58
CA ARG A 55 -1.23 6.11 -1.21
C ARG A 55 -1.16 4.79 -0.45
N ALA A 56 -1.13 4.83 0.88
CA ALA A 56 -1.18 3.62 1.70
C ALA A 56 -2.48 2.83 1.49
N SER A 57 -3.63 3.53 1.34
CA SER A 57 -4.90 2.86 1.03
C SER A 57 -4.91 2.22 -0.36
N GLN A 58 -4.33 2.89 -1.38
CA GLN A 58 -4.22 2.35 -2.72
C GLN A 58 -3.32 1.10 -2.74
N ALA A 59 -2.16 1.16 -2.09
CA ALA A 59 -1.25 0.03 -1.95
C ALA A 59 -1.92 -1.18 -1.27
N ARG A 60 -2.77 -0.95 -0.26
CA ARG A 60 -3.54 -2.00 0.40
C ARG A 60 -4.59 -2.64 -0.52
N LEU A 61 -5.31 -1.82 -1.28
CA LEU A 61 -6.30 -2.31 -2.24
C LEU A 61 -5.62 -3.15 -3.32
N LEU A 62 -4.49 -2.68 -3.85
CA LEU A 62 -3.70 -3.41 -4.85
C LEU A 62 -3.20 -4.75 -4.33
N ALA A 63 -2.69 -4.79 -3.09
CA ALA A 63 -2.26 -6.05 -2.49
C ALA A 63 -3.42 -7.04 -2.26
N GLN A 64 -4.60 -6.55 -1.87
CA GLN A 64 -5.80 -7.38 -1.72
C GLN A 64 -6.30 -7.90 -3.08
N GLU A 65 -6.23 -7.07 -4.12
CA GLU A 65 -6.56 -7.47 -5.48
C GLU A 65 -5.67 -8.63 -5.94
N GLU A 66 -4.35 -8.58 -5.69
CA GLU A 66 -3.45 -9.68 -6.02
C GLU A 66 -3.80 -10.98 -5.27
N VAL A 67 -4.11 -10.89 -3.98
CA VAL A 67 -4.56 -12.06 -3.21
C VAL A 67 -5.85 -12.63 -3.80
N ASN A 68 -6.83 -11.77 -4.10
CA ASN A 68 -8.11 -12.19 -4.69
C ASN A 68 -7.92 -12.80 -6.09
N ARG A 69 -7.00 -12.26 -6.89
CA ARG A 69 -6.66 -12.78 -8.22
C ARG A 69 -6.11 -14.20 -8.11
N VAL A 70 -5.13 -14.41 -7.21
CA VAL A 70 -4.54 -15.73 -6.96
C VAL A 70 -5.59 -16.70 -6.43
N GLN A 71 -6.40 -16.29 -5.44
CA GLN A 71 -7.52 -17.10 -4.95
C GLN A 71 -8.48 -17.49 -6.08
N GLY A 72 -8.81 -16.55 -6.98
CA GLY A 72 -9.66 -16.80 -8.14
C GLY A 72 -9.07 -17.82 -9.11
N ILE A 73 -7.75 -17.78 -9.36
CA ILE A 73 -7.05 -18.78 -10.18
C ILE A 73 -7.12 -20.16 -9.52
N MET A 74 -6.86 -20.21 -8.21
CA MET A 74 -6.88 -21.44 -7.42
C MET A 74 -8.28 -22.09 -7.40
N MET A 75 -9.34 -21.29 -7.29
CA MET A 75 -10.73 -21.74 -7.35
C MET A 75 -11.17 -22.18 -8.75
N ARG A 76 -10.68 -21.54 -9.82
CA ARG A 76 -11.09 -21.88 -11.20
C ARG A 76 -10.51 -23.20 -11.69
N SER A 77 -9.36 -23.62 -11.16
CA SER A 77 -8.70 -24.87 -11.58
C SER A 77 -9.27 -26.11 -10.86
N ARG A 78 -10.54 -26.07 -10.43
CA ARG A 78 -11.24 -27.15 -9.71
C ARG A 78 -11.07 -28.54 -10.33
N ASP A 79 -11.23 -28.66 -11.65
CA ASP A 79 -11.27 -29.96 -12.34
C ASP A 79 -10.08 -30.22 -13.27
N GLN A 80 -9.14 -29.27 -13.38
CA GLN A 80 -7.99 -29.36 -14.28
C GLN A 80 -6.72 -28.96 -13.56
N SER A 81 -5.58 -29.41 -14.07
CA SER A 81 -4.30 -28.89 -13.63
C SER A 81 -4.24 -27.37 -13.80
N LEU A 82 -3.54 -26.69 -12.91
CA LEU A 82 -3.22 -25.28 -13.05
C LEU A 82 -2.56 -25.08 -14.43
N PRO A 83 -3.00 -24.08 -15.21
CA PRO A 83 -2.35 -23.82 -16.49
C PRO A 83 -0.87 -23.51 -16.26
N ALA A 84 0.01 -23.91 -17.18
CA ALA A 84 1.44 -23.63 -17.08
C ALA A 84 1.76 -22.12 -16.90
N ASN A 85 0.83 -21.25 -17.34
CA ASN A 85 0.92 -19.80 -17.21
C ASN A 85 -0.06 -19.25 -16.15
N ALA A 86 -0.33 -20.01 -15.09
CA ALA A 86 -1.31 -19.61 -14.08
C ALA A 86 -0.94 -18.33 -13.31
N ASN A 87 0.24 -17.72 -13.54
CA ASN A 87 0.70 -16.51 -12.85
C ASN A 87 0.46 -16.59 -11.34
N ILE A 88 0.89 -17.73 -10.78
CA ILE A 88 0.87 -18.03 -9.35
C ILE A 88 2.16 -17.44 -8.77
N PRO A 89 2.13 -16.86 -7.57
CA PRO A 89 3.32 -16.29 -6.96
C PRO A 89 4.50 -17.28 -6.94
N PRO A 90 5.72 -16.81 -7.15
CA PRO A 90 6.92 -17.63 -7.06
C PRO A 90 7.17 -18.11 -5.64
N ILE A 91 7.77 -19.29 -5.51
CA ILE A 91 8.07 -19.92 -4.22
C ILE A 91 9.30 -19.23 -3.60
N SER A 92 9.16 -18.81 -2.35
CA SER A 92 10.23 -18.32 -1.49
C SER A 92 10.83 -19.48 -0.71
N ASN A 93 12.16 -19.58 -0.74
CA ASN A 93 12.92 -20.55 0.06
C ASN A 93 13.22 -20.04 1.48
N ALA A 94 12.64 -18.90 1.88
CA ALA A 94 12.84 -18.33 3.21
C ALA A 94 12.12 -19.18 4.27
N SER A 95 12.75 -19.34 5.44
CA SER A 95 12.16 -19.97 6.62
C SER A 95 10.88 -19.30 7.10
N ASN A 96 10.78 -17.98 6.88
CA ASN A 96 9.61 -17.19 7.16
C ASN A 96 9.30 -16.32 5.94
N LEU A 97 8.04 -16.25 5.53
CA LEU A 97 7.61 -15.35 4.45
C LEU A 97 8.05 -13.90 4.66
N ALA A 98 8.08 -13.43 5.92
CA ALA A 98 8.53 -12.08 6.26
C ALA A 98 10.01 -11.84 5.90
N GLU A 99 10.84 -12.89 5.86
CA GLU A 99 12.27 -12.83 5.57
C GLU A 99 12.58 -12.95 4.08
N THR A 100 11.57 -13.20 3.23
CA THR A 100 11.73 -13.28 1.77
C THR A 100 12.54 -12.10 1.27
N ALA A 101 13.51 -12.39 0.39
CA ALA A 101 14.39 -11.41 -0.21
C ALA A 101 13.58 -10.24 -0.79
N VAL A 102 14.15 -9.05 -0.76
CA VAL A 102 13.57 -7.87 -1.39
C VAL A 102 13.76 -7.95 -2.90
N PRO A 103 12.95 -7.22 -3.70
CA PRO A 103 13.08 -7.24 -5.14
C PRO A 103 14.36 -6.52 -5.59
N THR A 104 14.98 -7.03 -6.65
CA THR A 104 16.19 -6.49 -7.29
C THR A 104 15.94 -6.10 -8.74
N THR A 105 14.82 -6.52 -9.30
CA THR A 105 14.47 -6.31 -10.71
C THR A 105 13.02 -5.87 -10.83
N ILE A 106 12.78 -4.91 -11.72
CA ILE A 106 11.45 -4.44 -12.08
C ILE A 106 11.05 -5.10 -13.40
N VAL A 107 9.81 -5.58 -13.47
CA VAL A 107 9.23 -6.22 -14.65
C VAL A 107 7.86 -5.62 -14.97
N ASP A 108 7.48 -5.60 -16.25
CA ASP A 108 6.14 -5.15 -16.66
C ASP A 108 5.10 -6.30 -16.62
N THR A 109 5.59 -7.54 -16.55
CA THR A 109 4.78 -8.75 -16.48
C THR A 109 4.63 -9.25 -15.05
N TYR A 110 3.78 -10.26 -14.85
CA TYR A 110 3.66 -10.90 -13.55
C TYR A 110 5.01 -11.48 -13.08
N PRO A 111 5.42 -11.30 -11.81
CA PRO A 111 6.72 -11.75 -11.33
C PRO A 111 6.86 -13.27 -11.39
N SER A 112 7.96 -13.72 -12.00
CA SER A 112 8.34 -15.13 -12.13
C SER A 112 9.34 -15.58 -11.06
N SER A 113 10.03 -14.62 -10.44
CA SER A 113 10.96 -14.81 -9.32
C SER A 113 10.55 -13.99 -8.11
N VAL A 114 10.87 -14.47 -6.90
CA VAL A 114 10.66 -13.70 -5.67
C VAL A 114 11.48 -12.41 -5.64
N THR A 115 12.52 -12.26 -6.46
CA THR A 115 13.34 -11.05 -6.56
C THR A 115 12.82 -10.05 -7.59
N GLU A 116 11.67 -10.32 -8.21
CA GLU A 116 11.04 -9.44 -9.19
C GLU A 116 9.88 -8.67 -8.55
N ALA A 117 9.73 -7.39 -8.93
CA ALA A 117 8.54 -6.60 -8.63
C ALA A 117 7.89 -6.12 -9.92
N GLN A 118 6.58 -6.24 -10.00
CA GLN A 118 5.80 -5.79 -11.12
C GLN A 118 5.53 -4.29 -11.02
N ALA A 119 5.80 -3.55 -12.08
CA ALA A 119 5.39 -2.16 -12.21
C ALA A 119 3.87 -2.06 -12.45
N VAL A 120 3.18 -1.24 -11.66
CA VAL A 120 1.73 -1.04 -11.76
C VAL A 120 1.41 0.44 -11.83
N ASP A 121 0.71 0.80 -12.90
CA ASP A 121 0.04 2.09 -13.11
C ASP A 121 -1.42 1.94 -12.69
N VAL A 122 -1.83 2.67 -11.64
CA VAL A 122 -3.17 2.53 -11.03
C VAL A 122 -4.16 3.50 -11.66
N ASP A 123 -3.71 4.66 -12.15
CA ASP A 123 -4.59 5.67 -12.75
C ASP A 123 -4.56 5.72 -14.29
N GLN A 124 -3.76 4.84 -14.91
CA GLN A 124 -3.62 4.66 -16.34
C GLN A 124 -3.11 5.91 -17.06
N ASP A 125 -2.28 6.70 -16.39
CA ASP A 125 -1.69 7.91 -16.97
C ASP A 125 -0.41 7.62 -17.80
N GLY A 126 0.05 6.36 -17.81
CA GLY A 126 1.24 5.90 -18.51
C GLY A 126 2.52 5.98 -17.67
N ALA A 127 2.42 6.36 -16.40
CA ALA A 127 3.50 6.30 -15.42
C ALA A 127 3.20 5.27 -14.33
N ASN A 128 4.23 4.57 -13.88
CA ASN A 128 4.07 3.58 -12.82
C ASN A 128 3.92 4.27 -11.45
N ASP A 129 2.92 3.86 -10.67
CA ASP A 129 2.67 4.39 -9.32
C ASP A 129 3.34 3.55 -8.22
N PHE A 130 3.33 2.23 -8.44
CA PHE A 130 3.72 1.24 -7.45
C PHE A 130 4.52 0.10 -8.06
N PHE A 131 5.33 -0.54 -7.22
CA PHE A 131 5.97 -1.82 -7.53
C PHE A 131 5.43 -2.91 -6.62
N VAL A 132 4.93 -3.99 -7.20
CA VAL A 132 4.29 -5.08 -6.46
C VAL A 132 5.17 -6.32 -6.51
N GLN A 133 5.67 -6.72 -5.35
CA GLN A 133 6.37 -7.97 -5.16
C GLN A 133 5.40 -9.01 -4.61
N VAL A 134 5.36 -10.17 -5.24
CA VAL A 134 4.54 -11.31 -4.83
C VAL A 134 5.41 -12.52 -4.60
N PHE A 135 5.11 -13.29 -3.56
CA PHE A 135 5.83 -14.51 -3.23
C PHE A 135 4.93 -15.42 -2.41
N ARG A 136 5.26 -16.71 -2.33
CA ARG A 136 4.56 -17.68 -1.49
C ARG A 136 5.51 -18.68 -0.86
N GLU A 137 5.08 -19.38 0.18
CA GLU A 137 5.72 -20.63 0.56
C GLU A 137 5.31 -21.77 -0.39
N GLN A 138 6.03 -22.88 -0.30
CA GLN A 138 5.68 -24.12 -0.97
C GLN A 138 4.24 -24.55 -0.63
N GLY A 139 3.89 -24.44 0.66
CA GLY A 139 2.60 -24.87 1.20
C GLY A 139 2.45 -26.39 1.25
N ALA A 140 1.21 -26.86 1.34
CA ALA A 140 0.89 -28.26 1.09
C ALA A 140 0.48 -28.51 -0.36
N LEU A 141 0.94 -29.63 -0.90
CA LEU A 141 0.61 -30.08 -2.25
C LEU A 141 -0.37 -31.25 -2.22
N PHE A 142 -1.17 -31.42 -3.27
CA PHE A 142 -1.97 -32.64 -3.42
C PHE A 142 -1.07 -33.85 -3.66
N ALA A 143 -1.18 -34.87 -2.80
CA ALA A 143 -0.47 -36.14 -2.94
C ALA A 143 -1.00 -37.02 -4.07
N ALA A 144 -2.29 -36.92 -4.38
CA ALA A 144 -2.98 -37.72 -5.39
C ALA A 144 -4.15 -36.94 -6.03
N GLY A 145 -4.70 -37.48 -7.12
CA GLY A 145 -5.83 -36.91 -7.86
C GLY A 145 -5.46 -36.38 -9.25
N PRO A 146 -6.33 -35.60 -9.90
CA PRO A 146 -6.14 -35.12 -11.28
C PRO A 146 -5.05 -34.04 -11.42
N ALA A 147 -4.53 -33.51 -10.30
CA ALA A 147 -3.48 -32.51 -10.29
C ALA A 147 -2.49 -32.76 -9.14
N PRO A 148 -1.73 -33.87 -9.19
CA PRO A 148 -0.74 -34.19 -8.18
C PRO A 148 0.38 -33.14 -8.20
N CYS A 149 0.97 -32.87 -7.03
CA CYS A 149 2.05 -31.89 -6.86
C CYS A 149 1.65 -30.43 -7.13
N GLU A 150 0.36 -30.14 -7.22
CA GLU A 150 -0.15 -28.77 -7.22
C GLU A 150 -0.40 -28.26 -5.81
N PRO A 151 -0.26 -26.94 -5.58
CA PRO A 151 -0.60 -26.34 -4.30
C PRO A 151 -2.06 -26.58 -3.95
N ALA A 152 -2.30 -27.15 -2.77
CA ALA A 152 -3.61 -27.27 -2.14
C ALA A 152 -3.86 -26.07 -1.21
N VAL A 153 -2.88 -25.76 -0.36
CA VAL A 153 -2.90 -24.61 0.55
C VAL A 153 -1.51 -24.02 0.67
N PHE A 154 -1.39 -22.70 0.70
CA PHE A 154 -0.14 -22.00 0.96
C PHE A 154 -0.42 -20.61 1.50
N ARG A 155 0.54 -20.04 2.22
CA ARG A 155 0.58 -18.60 2.50
C ARG A 155 1.30 -17.87 1.39
N MET A 156 0.73 -16.75 0.98
CA MET A 156 1.36 -15.80 0.07
C MET A 156 1.61 -14.47 0.77
N GLY A 157 2.69 -13.82 0.37
CA GLY A 157 3.03 -12.46 0.75
C GLY A 157 2.96 -11.54 -0.46
N VAL A 158 2.46 -10.32 -0.23
CA VAL A 158 2.47 -9.23 -1.20
C VAL A 158 3.07 -8.01 -0.54
N ARG A 159 4.12 -7.45 -1.12
CA ARG A 159 4.73 -6.18 -0.71
C ARG A 159 4.54 -5.17 -1.82
N VAL A 160 4.06 -3.99 -1.45
CA VAL A 160 3.83 -2.89 -2.39
C VAL A 160 4.76 -1.74 -2.04
N TYR A 161 5.69 -1.45 -2.93
CA TYR A 161 6.64 -0.34 -2.84
C TYR A 161 6.11 0.87 -3.60
N SER A 162 6.48 2.07 -3.17
CA SER A 162 6.17 3.30 -3.92
C SER A 162 7.07 3.40 -5.15
N ILE A 163 6.63 4.14 -6.17
CA ILE A 163 7.50 4.57 -7.27
C ILE A 163 8.81 5.22 -6.80
N LEU A 164 8.79 5.89 -5.65
CA LEU A 164 10.00 6.51 -5.07
C LEU A 164 11.09 5.49 -4.65
N ALA A 165 10.78 4.20 -4.63
CA ALA A 165 11.72 3.13 -4.35
C ALA A 165 12.48 2.64 -5.60
N GLU A 166 12.17 3.16 -6.80
CA GLU A 166 12.77 2.73 -8.06
C GLU A 166 14.31 2.76 -8.05
N ASP A 167 14.90 3.84 -7.55
CA ASP A 167 16.36 3.97 -7.47
C ASP A 167 16.99 2.88 -6.58
N ASN A 168 16.29 2.49 -5.51
CA ASN A 168 16.76 1.48 -4.56
C ASN A 168 16.52 0.04 -5.04
N LEU A 169 15.48 -0.18 -5.85
CA LEU A 169 15.24 -1.44 -6.55
C LEU A 169 16.36 -1.76 -7.54
N ASN A 170 16.84 -0.74 -8.27
CA ASN A 170 17.83 -0.91 -9.34
C ASN A 170 19.30 -0.89 -8.86
N SER A 171 19.58 -0.42 -7.64
CA SER A 171 20.95 -0.13 -7.17
C SER A 171 21.58 -1.22 -6.27
N ASN A 172 21.11 -2.47 -6.39
CA ASN A 172 21.31 -3.60 -5.47
C ASN A 172 20.48 -3.46 -4.18
N SER A 173 19.68 -4.49 -3.92
CA SER A 173 18.70 -4.71 -2.85
C SER A 173 19.04 -4.31 -1.41
N ASP A 174 20.29 -3.95 -1.11
CA ASP A 174 20.77 -3.72 0.25
C ASP A 174 20.18 -2.46 0.91
N SER A 175 19.52 -1.57 0.14
CA SER A 175 18.82 -0.41 0.68
C SER A 175 17.33 -0.63 0.91
N LEU A 176 16.75 -1.73 0.40
CA LEU A 176 15.32 -2.01 0.58
C LEU A 176 15.08 -2.79 1.87
N GLU A 177 14.02 -2.39 2.55
CA GLU A 177 13.56 -3.02 3.77
C GLU A 177 12.38 -3.95 3.51
N LYS A 178 12.16 -4.87 4.44
CA LYS A 178 11.11 -5.92 4.35
C LYS A 178 9.86 -5.55 5.14
N GLU A 179 9.97 -4.63 6.08
CA GLU A 179 8.91 -4.24 7.00
C GLU A 179 8.07 -3.09 6.45
N GLN A 180 6.78 -3.08 6.76
CA GLN A 180 5.90 -1.99 6.33
C GLN A 180 6.37 -0.67 6.94
N ILE A 181 6.35 0.40 6.13
CA ILE A 181 6.65 1.74 6.61
C ILE A 181 5.76 2.10 7.80
N SER A 182 6.37 2.48 8.92
CA SER A 182 5.64 3.09 10.02
C SER A 182 5.09 4.44 9.56
N LEU A 183 3.77 4.60 9.63
CA LEU A 183 3.08 5.87 9.36
C LEU A 183 3.28 6.89 10.49
N GLN A 184 4.13 6.61 11.46
CA GLN A 184 4.45 7.53 12.55
C GLN A 184 5.26 8.73 12.03
N PHE A 185 5.02 9.86 12.69
CA PHE A 185 5.39 11.21 12.27
C PHE A 185 6.89 11.44 12.00
N THR A 186 7.76 10.59 12.56
CA THR A 186 9.22 10.80 12.61
C THR A 186 9.99 10.14 11.48
N ASN A 187 9.36 9.23 10.73
CA ASN A 187 10.02 8.56 9.62
C ASN A 187 9.83 9.42 8.37
N GLY A 188 10.88 10.16 8.01
CA GLY A 188 10.91 11.09 6.87
C GLY A 188 10.53 10.43 5.54
N LEU A 189 10.47 11.24 4.48
CA LEU A 189 10.19 10.77 3.10
C LEU A 189 11.09 9.60 2.66
N GLN A 190 12.28 9.48 3.25
CA GLN A 190 13.22 8.38 3.05
C GLN A 190 12.63 7.00 3.39
N GLY A 191 11.68 6.91 4.33
CA GLY A 191 11.03 5.63 4.62
C GLY A 191 10.25 5.08 3.41
N GLN A 192 9.76 5.94 2.51
CA GLN A 192 8.99 5.52 1.32
C GLN A 192 9.88 5.05 0.18
N THR A 193 11.17 5.40 0.20
CA THR A 193 12.12 4.96 -0.82
C THR A 193 12.67 3.57 -0.50
N THR A 194 12.64 3.14 0.76
CA THR A 194 13.22 1.86 1.19
C THR A 194 12.19 0.85 1.68
N ASN A 195 11.11 1.28 2.34
CA ASN A 195 10.13 0.38 2.95
C ASN A 195 8.88 0.22 2.08
N PRO A 196 8.28 -0.98 2.02
CA PRO A 196 6.97 -1.15 1.41
C PRO A 196 5.90 -0.32 2.12
N MET A 197 5.02 0.30 1.33
CA MET A 197 3.85 1.05 1.83
C MET A 197 2.80 0.10 2.43
N GLY A 198 2.77 -1.14 1.94
CA GLY A 198 1.93 -2.21 2.45
C GLY A 198 2.63 -3.56 2.34
N ALA A 199 2.58 -4.35 3.41
CA ALA A 199 3.01 -5.74 3.42
C ALA A 199 1.83 -6.58 3.92
N PHE A 200 1.35 -7.47 3.07
CA PHE A 200 0.19 -8.32 3.35
C PHE A 200 0.60 -9.77 3.26
N GLN A 201 0.05 -10.57 4.16
CA GLN A 201 0.16 -12.03 4.09
C GLN A 201 -1.25 -12.59 4.14
N ALA A 202 -1.53 -13.54 3.26
CA ALA A 202 -2.81 -14.21 3.18
C ALA A 202 -2.61 -15.70 2.96
N GLU A 203 -3.47 -16.49 3.56
CA GLU A 203 -3.56 -17.92 3.26
C GLU A 203 -4.50 -18.11 2.07
N VAL A 204 -4.07 -18.95 1.13
CA VAL A 204 -4.84 -19.34 -0.05
C VAL A 204 -5.00 -20.85 0.03
N SER A 205 -6.25 -21.31 0.08
CA SER A 205 -6.60 -22.73 0.12
C SER A 205 -7.58 -23.08 -1.00
N ARG A 206 -7.48 -24.31 -1.49
CA ARG A 206 -8.44 -24.96 -2.39
C ARG A 206 -9.26 -25.96 -1.61
N ASN A 207 -10.55 -25.70 -1.44
CA ASN A 207 -11.43 -26.51 -0.58
C ASN A 207 -12.46 -27.35 -1.37
N ASP A 208 -12.32 -27.46 -2.69
CA ASP A 208 -13.36 -27.97 -3.57
C ASP A 208 -13.08 -29.36 -4.16
N ARG A 209 -12.08 -30.08 -3.62
CA ARG A 209 -11.65 -31.42 -4.05
C ARG A 209 -11.76 -32.47 -2.95
N GLU A 210 -11.93 -33.72 -3.36
CA GLU A 210 -12.08 -34.88 -2.45
C GLU A 210 -10.90 -35.08 -1.48
N PHE A 211 -9.70 -34.58 -1.82
CA PHE A 211 -8.48 -34.68 -1.01
C PHE A 211 -8.04 -33.34 -0.37
N SER A 212 -8.87 -32.29 -0.41
CA SER A 212 -8.48 -30.99 0.16
C SER A 212 -8.37 -31.01 1.68
N LEU A 213 -9.16 -31.84 2.36
CA LEU A 213 -9.10 -31.97 3.81
C LEU A 213 -7.78 -32.62 4.27
N GLU A 214 -7.38 -33.72 3.63
CA GLU A 214 -6.13 -34.42 3.94
C GLU A 214 -4.91 -33.52 3.68
N ALA A 215 -4.88 -32.82 2.54
CA ALA A 215 -3.81 -31.86 2.25
C ALA A 215 -3.76 -30.69 3.26
N TYR A 216 -4.91 -30.28 3.80
CA TYR A 216 -4.97 -29.24 4.83
C TYR A 216 -4.52 -29.77 6.20
N GLU A 217 -4.88 -31.00 6.56
CA GLU A 217 -4.38 -31.66 7.77
C GLU A 217 -2.85 -31.84 7.71
N ASP A 218 -2.32 -32.25 6.57
CA ASP A 218 -0.87 -32.34 6.31
C ASP A 218 -0.17 -30.97 6.43
N TYR A 219 -0.80 -29.92 5.90
CA TYR A 219 -0.29 -28.55 6.06
C TYR A 219 -0.19 -28.15 7.54
N LEU A 220 -1.23 -28.42 8.33
CA LEU A 220 -1.24 -28.13 9.77
C LEU A 220 -0.24 -29.00 10.56
N ALA A 221 0.01 -30.24 10.12
CA ALA A 221 0.98 -31.15 10.71
C ALA A 221 2.44 -30.81 10.34
N GLY A 222 2.65 -29.93 9.36
CA GLY A 222 3.98 -29.55 8.87
C GLY A 222 4.57 -30.51 7.83
N SER A 223 3.78 -31.47 7.33
CA SER A 223 4.15 -32.44 6.28
C SER A 223 3.72 -31.94 4.89
N GLY A 224 4.18 -30.76 4.47
CA GLY A 224 3.64 -30.06 3.30
C GLY A 224 3.97 -30.67 1.91
N VAL A 225 5.00 -31.51 1.79
CA VAL A 225 5.43 -32.03 0.47
C VAL A 225 5.32 -33.55 0.42
N PRO A 226 4.40 -34.11 -0.37
CA PRO A 226 4.31 -35.55 -0.60
C PRO A 226 5.61 -36.08 -1.21
N ALA A 227 6.05 -37.28 -0.83
CA ALA A 227 7.27 -37.90 -1.36
C ALA A 227 7.27 -38.06 -2.90
N ALA A 228 6.09 -38.10 -3.52
CA ALA A 228 5.94 -38.12 -4.98
C ALA A 228 6.36 -36.79 -5.65
N CYS A 229 6.40 -35.69 -4.90
CA CYS A 229 6.58 -34.33 -5.39
C CYS A 229 7.95 -33.72 -5.07
N THR A 230 8.84 -34.46 -4.40
CA THR A 230 10.18 -33.99 -3.99
C THR A 230 11.27 -34.18 -5.07
N SER A 231 10.91 -34.68 -6.26
CA SER A 231 11.86 -35.01 -7.35
C SER A 231 11.84 -34.04 -8.53
N GLN A 232 11.17 -32.89 -8.41
CA GLN A 232 11.11 -31.84 -9.43
C GLN A 232 11.90 -30.61 -9.05
#